data_AF-A0A7Y6WS44-F1
#
_entry.id   AF-A0A7Y6WS44-F1
#
_cell.length_a   1.000
_cell.length_b   1.000
_cell.length_c   1.000
_cell.angle_alpha   90.00
_cell.angle_beta   90.00
_cell.angle_gamma   90.00
#
_symmetry.space_group_name_H-M   'P 1'
#
loop_
_entity.id
_entity.type
_entity.pdbx_description
1 polymer ?
#
loop_
_entity_poly.entity_id
_entity_poly.type
_entity_poly.pdbx_seq_one_letter_code
_entity_poly.pdbx_strand_id
1 'polypeptide(L)'
;MATCPLPWFKFRSAAPEEYAVHALCAQLGAEADVFLYRLWAYCGRERVDGRFPGPSAALAVERAVRWRGRRRKLVDALLAVGLLALNGEDLVVSSWAEEQGAHIAKVVRDRAKPDGRAQADAEEPSKLPRESLQTPAREDGGETGEKRRETKSPGRKAEKTTPPGRVTEAPQPPPLKAPASAPRGSSAGDTGEESLPDGVNRVCLAAKGVPYEWRPGRDDPAARELLSRGGVAEVLRRWEHGLRAQFKQRCDTLSDLVKRWEANATPEHRNEAGQAPGAARRADTAVGRGEVLAAPLPDTPAGRAWGRVLDVMRREGFGYGADTTAARAQPVSFDGRELLVELDDIYAMQGLAADGYEAAFRERAHSLGITLRFIVAQPAPALAS
;
A
#
# COMPACT_ATOMS: atom_id res chain seq x y z
N MET A 1 14.44 -21.17 5.74
CA MET A 1 14.98 -20.00 5.01
C MET A 1 15.04 -18.85 5.98
N ALA A 2 16.23 -18.33 6.30
CA ALA A 2 16.37 -17.19 7.19
C ALA A 2 15.65 -15.99 6.57
N THR A 3 14.74 -15.36 7.32
CA THR A 3 14.06 -14.15 6.89
C THR A 3 15.10 -13.05 6.74
N CYS A 4 15.53 -12.75 5.52
CA CYS A 4 16.36 -11.60 5.24
C CYS A 4 15.61 -10.37 5.78
N PRO A 5 16.18 -9.61 6.75
CA PRO A 5 15.56 -8.39 7.21
C PRO A 5 15.29 -7.51 6.00
N LEU A 6 14.09 -6.93 5.95
CA LEU A 6 13.64 -6.09 4.83
C LEU A 6 14.77 -5.12 4.45
N PRO A 7 15.11 -4.95 3.17
CA PRO A 7 16.13 -3.99 2.77
C PRO A 7 15.64 -2.58 3.10
N TRP A 8 16.15 -2.02 4.20
CA TRP A 8 15.97 -0.61 4.51
C TRP A 8 16.94 0.14 3.58
N PHE A 9 16.39 1.03 2.76
CA PHE A 9 17.18 2.05 2.06
C PHE A 9 16.72 3.41 2.54
N LYS A 10 17.61 4.40 2.52
CA LYS A 10 17.24 5.74 2.94
C LYS A 10 16.42 6.36 1.81
N PHE A 11 15.14 6.61 2.06
CA PHE A 11 14.31 7.34 1.10
C PHE A 11 14.86 8.76 0.96
N ARG A 12 15.08 9.23 -0.28
CA ARG A 12 15.53 10.59 -0.54
C ARG A 12 14.35 11.54 -0.36
N SER A 13 14.16 12.02 0.87
CA SER A 13 13.04 12.89 1.22
C SER A 13 13.00 14.20 0.44
N ALA A 14 14.15 14.65 -0.08
CA ALA A 14 14.26 15.85 -0.92
C ALA A 14 13.97 15.60 -2.41
N ALA A 15 13.93 14.33 -2.86
CA ALA A 15 13.72 14.01 -4.28
C ALA A 15 12.47 14.66 -4.90
N PRO A 16 11.31 14.73 -4.22
CA PRO A 16 10.14 15.41 -4.78
C PRO A 16 10.35 16.90 -5.09
N GLU A 17 11.31 17.55 -4.44
CA GLU A 17 11.60 18.99 -4.55
C GLU A 17 12.78 19.26 -5.50
N GLU A 18 13.47 18.21 -5.96
CA GLU A 18 14.61 18.36 -6.86
C GLU A 18 14.16 18.77 -8.26
N TYR A 19 14.80 19.81 -8.81
CA TYR A 19 14.54 20.31 -10.16
C TYR A 19 14.61 19.20 -11.23
N ALA A 20 15.54 18.25 -11.10
CA ALA A 20 15.69 17.12 -12.01
C ALA A 20 14.45 16.20 -12.04
N VAL A 21 13.77 16.03 -10.91
CA VAL A 21 12.54 15.22 -10.81
C VAL A 21 11.37 15.93 -11.46
N HIS A 22 11.22 17.23 -11.23
CA HIS A 22 10.21 18.03 -11.95
C HIS A 22 10.46 18.05 -13.47
N ALA A 23 11.72 18.15 -13.90
CA ALA A 23 12.09 18.08 -15.30
C ALA A 23 11.77 16.70 -15.91
N LEU A 24 11.94 15.62 -15.15
CA LEU A 24 11.56 14.27 -15.58
C LEU A 24 10.03 14.17 -15.79
N CYS A 25 9.25 14.70 -14.85
CA CYS A 25 7.79 14.72 -14.96
C CYS A 25 7.31 15.58 -16.14
N ALA A 26 8.00 16.68 -16.44
CA ALA A 26 7.70 17.48 -17.63
C ALA A 26 7.91 16.71 -18.94
N GLN A 27 8.90 15.81 -19.01
CA GLN A 27 9.19 15.04 -20.23
C GLN A 27 8.32 13.79 -20.40
N LEU A 28 7.98 13.11 -19.31
CA LEU A 28 7.33 11.78 -19.35
C LEU A 28 5.89 11.76 -18.82
N GLY A 29 5.45 12.81 -18.13
CA GLY A 29 4.12 12.93 -17.52
C GLY A 29 4.18 13.11 -16.00
N ALA A 30 3.06 13.53 -15.41
CA ALA A 30 2.97 13.95 -14.00
C ALA A 30 3.41 12.90 -12.97
N GLU A 31 3.39 11.62 -13.33
CA GLU A 31 3.75 10.49 -12.44
C GLU A 31 5.12 9.87 -12.75
N ALA A 32 5.99 10.58 -13.49
CA ALA A 32 7.28 10.00 -13.89
C ALA A 32 8.25 9.78 -12.71
N ASP A 33 8.06 10.51 -11.61
CA ASP A 33 8.78 10.36 -10.35
C ASP A 33 8.64 8.95 -9.75
N VAL A 34 7.52 8.25 -9.99
CA VAL A 34 7.32 6.86 -9.56
C VAL A 34 8.42 5.92 -10.07
N PHE A 35 8.95 6.18 -11.28
CA PHE A 35 10.00 5.36 -11.87
C PHE A 35 11.33 5.56 -11.16
N LEU A 36 11.63 6.78 -10.69
CA LEU A 36 12.80 7.05 -9.88
C LEU A 36 12.74 6.29 -8.55
N TYR A 37 11.60 6.31 -7.86
CA TYR A 37 11.45 5.58 -6.60
C TYR A 37 11.56 4.07 -6.79
N ARG A 38 11.00 3.53 -7.87
CA ARG A 38 11.16 2.10 -8.21
C ARG A 38 12.60 1.75 -8.53
N LEU A 39 13.31 2.63 -9.24
CA LEU A 39 14.73 2.43 -9.56
C LEU A 39 15.57 2.38 -8.29
N TRP A 40 15.35 3.32 -7.38
CA TRP A 40 16.02 3.38 -6.08
C TRP A 40 15.74 2.15 -5.22
N ALA A 41 14.48 1.73 -5.13
CA ALA A 41 14.09 0.52 -4.42
C ALA A 41 14.75 -0.73 -5.02
N TYR A 42 14.84 -0.81 -6.35
CA TYR A 42 15.52 -1.89 -7.04
C TYR A 42 17.03 -1.90 -6.73
N CYS A 43 17.70 -0.74 -6.79
CA CYS A 43 19.11 -0.64 -6.46
C CYS A 43 19.39 -1.03 -5.00
N GLY A 44 18.57 -0.57 -4.06
CA GLY A 44 18.71 -0.91 -2.64
C GLY A 44 18.60 -2.42 -2.36
N ARG A 45 17.91 -3.17 -3.21
CA ARG A 45 17.72 -4.63 -3.06
C ARG A 45 18.69 -5.47 -3.89
N GLU A 46 18.83 -5.15 -5.17
CA GLU A 46 19.49 -6.02 -6.18
C GLU A 46 20.81 -5.43 -6.71
N ARG A 47 21.02 -4.11 -6.61
CA ARG A 47 22.17 -3.39 -7.19
C ARG A 47 22.71 -2.37 -6.21
N VAL A 48 23.38 -2.87 -5.17
CA VAL A 48 23.86 -2.09 -4.04
C VAL A 48 24.84 -0.99 -4.46
N ASP A 49 25.57 -1.17 -5.56
CA ASP A 49 26.48 -0.17 -6.14
C ASP A 49 25.78 0.87 -7.03
N GLY A 50 24.50 0.69 -7.33
CA GLY A 50 23.72 1.59 -8.19
C GLY A 50 24.14 1.57 -9.65
N ARG A 51 24.81 0.50 -10.11
CA ARG A 51 25.34 0.37 -11.48
C ARG A 51 24.60 -0.69 -12.29
N PHE A 52 24.45 -0.42 -13.58
CA PHE A 52 23.85 -1.31 -14.56
C PHE A 52 24.86 -1.52 -15.70
N PRO A 53 25.54 -2.69 -15.75
CA PRO A 53 26.67 -2.86 -16.66
C PRO A 53 26.28 -3.25 -18.09
N GLY A 54 27.12 -2.80 -19.03
CA GLY A 54 27.17 -3.28 -20.41
C GLY A 54 26.03 -2.82 -21.35
N PRO A 55 26.01 -3.31 -22.59
CA PRO A 55 25.16 -2.78 -23.67
C PRO A 55 23.65 -2.98 -23.45
N SER A 56 23.27 -3.82 -22.47
CA SER A 56 21.87 -4.07 -22.10
C SER A 56 21.39 -3.24 -20.89
N ALA A 57 22.24 -2.35 -20.35
CA ALA A 57 21.96 -1.56 -19.16
C ALA A 57 20.62 -0.80 -19.25
N ALA A 58 20.33 -0.16 -20.38
CA ALA A 58 19.09 0.58 -20.58
C ALA A 58 17.84 -0.32 -20.43
N LEU A 59 17.88 -1.53 -21.02
CA LEU A 59 16.78 -2.49 -20.91
C LEU A 59 16.63 -3.00 -19.46
N ALA A 60 17.75 -3.19 -18.76
CA ALA A 60 17.73 -3.62 -17.36
C ALA A 60 17.09 -2.54 -16.45
N VAL A 61 17.41 -1.26 -16.66
CA VAL A 61 16.78 -0.13 -15.95
C VAL A 61 15.27 -0.09 -16.21
N GLU A 62 14.84 -0.15 -17.47
CA GLU A 62 13.41 -0.12 -17.83
C GLU A 62 12.63 -1.29 -17.22
N ARG A 63 13.22 -2.49 -17.20
CA ARG A 63 12.63 -3.66 -16.53
C ARG A 63 12.55 -3.51 -15.03
N ALA A 64 13.62 -2.99 -14.40
CA ALA A 64 13.67 -2.75 -12.96
C ALA A 64 12.52 -1.86 -12.47
N VAL A 65 12.18 -0.83 -13.24
CA VAL A 65 11.09 0.11 -12.89
C VAL A 65 9.72 -0.25 -13.46
N ARG A 66 9.65 -1.35 -14.22
CA ARG A 66 8.44 -1.80 -14.95
C ARG A 66 7.91 -0.75 -15.93
N TRP A 67 8.82 -0.12 -16.67
CA TRP A 67 8.48 0.82 -17.74
C TRP A 67 7.72 0.08 -18.86
N ARG A 68 6.60 0.66 -19.30
CA ARG A 68 5.76 0.13 -20.39
C ARG A 68 5.69 1.04 -21.62
N GLY A 69 6.33 2.21 -21.56
CA GLY A 69 6.34 3.15 -22.68
C GLY A 69 7.33 2.75 -23.77
N ARG A 70 7.60 3.69 -24.70
CA ARG A 70 8.56 3.48 -25.78
C ARG A 70 9.93 3.08 -25.20
N ARG A 71 10.53 2.02 -25.76
CA ARG A 71 11.85 1.53 -25.37
C ARG A 71 12.88 2.67 -25.45
N ARG A 72 13.80 2.70 -24.49
CA ARG A 72 14.82 3.73 -24.24
C ARG A 72 14.31 5.10 -23.80
N LYS A 73 13.04 5.44 -24.03
CA LYS A 73 12.50 6.78 -23.72
C LYS A 73 12.70 7.18 -22.26
N LEU A 74 12.50 6.25 -21.33
CA LEU A 74 12.70 6.55 -19.90
C LEU A 74 14.19 6.78 -19.59
N VAL A 75 15.07 5.91 -20.09
CA VAL A 75 16.51 6.00 -19.83
C VAL A 75 17.10 7.26 -20.42
N ASP A 76 16.71 7.60 -21.65
CA ASP A 76 17.14 8.81 -22.32
C ASP A 76 16.67 10.06 -21.55
N ALA A 77 15.44 10.05 -21.02
CA ALA A 77 14.93 11.14 -20.17
C ALA A 77 15.69 11.24 -18.84
N LEU A 78 15.96 10.11 -18.16
CA LEU A 78 16.73 10.06 -16.91
C LEU A 78 18.18 10.56 -17.11
N LEU A 79 18.81 10.23 -18.23
CA LEU A 79 20.12 10.75 -18.63
C LEU A 79 20.04 12.26 -18.89
N ALA A 80 19.02 12.72 -19.62
CA ALA A 80 18.84 14.13 -19.96
C ALA A 80 18.65 15.03 -18.73
N VAL A 81 17.98 14.54 -17.68
CA VAL A 81 17.81 15.29 -16.43
C VAL A 81 18.92 15.06 -15.40
N GLY A 82 19.93 14.25 -15.73
CA GLY A 82 21.08 13.97 -14.86
C GLY A 82 20.79 13.05 -13.68
N LEU A 83 19.69 12.30 -13.70
CA LEU A 83 19.37 11.29 -12.68
C LEU A 83 20.06 9.94 -12.95
N LEU A 84 20.46 9.71 -14.20
CA LEU A 84 21.42 8.69 -14.60
C LEU A 84 22.65 9.34 -15.22
N ALA A 85 23.80 8.70 -15.09
CA ALA A 85 25.03 9.04 -15.78
C ALA A 85 25.54 7.83 -16.58
N LEU A 86 26.06 8.08 -17.78
CA LEU A 86 26.74 7.07 -18.58
C LEU A 86 28.24 7.09 -18.22
N ASN A 87 28.78 5.94 -17.80
CA ASN A 87 30.19 5.76 -17.49
C ASN A 87 30.75 4.60 -18.31
N GLY A 88 31.35 4.90 -19.46
CA GLY A 88 31.68 3.89 -20.45
C GLY A 88 30.42 3.25 -21.03
N GLU A 89 30.28 1.94 -20.89
CA GLU A 89 29.06 1.20 -21.28
C GLU A 89 28.03 1.07 -20.15
N ASP A 90 28.37 1.53 -18.94
CA ASP A 90 27.56 1.32 -17.76
C ASP A 90 26.64 2.52 -17.49
N LEU A 91 25.42 2.26 -17.02
CA LEU A 91 24.54 3.28 -16.48
C LEU A 91 24.66 3.31 -14.96
N VAL A 92 24.88 4.49 -14.39
CA VAL A 92 25.07 4.72 -12.96
C VAL A 92 23.99 5.66 -12.45
N VAL A 93 23.35 5.32 -11.33
CA VAL A 93 22.41 6.22 -10.64
C VAL A 93 23.17 7.37 -10.00
N SER A 94 22.84 8.60 -10.39
CA SER A 94 23.51 9.82 -9.90
C SER A 94 23.37 9.96 -8.38
N SER A 95 24.43 10.43 -7.72
CA SER A 95 24.52 10.61 -6.27
C SER A 95 24.19 9.36 -5.42
N TRP A 96 24.16 8.16 -6.01
CA TRP A 96 23.83 6.93 -5.27
C TRP A 96 24.79 6.66 -4.11
N ALA A 97 26.09 6.72 -4.37
CA ALA A 97 27.12 6.51 -3.35
C ALA A 97 27.10 7.59 -2.25
N GLU A 98 26.81 8.84 -2.60
CA GLU A 98 26.72 9.96 -1.66
C GLU A 98 25.55 9.77 -0.70
N GLU A 99 24.39 9.36 -1.24
CA GLU A 99 23.13 9.26 -0.49
C GLU A 99 23.02 7.95 0.29
N GLN A 100 23.44 6.83 -0.31
CA GLN A 100 23.27 5.48 0.25
C GLN A 100 24.56 4.89 0.82
N GLY A 101 25.73 5.43 0.49
CA GLY A 101 27.02 4.82 0.84
C GLY A 101 27.20 4.58 2.33
N ALA A 102 26.80 5.54 3.18
CA ALA A 102 26.85 5.39 4.63
C ALA A 102 25.94 4.26 5.13
N HIS A 103 24.74 4.12 4.54
CA HIS A 103 23.80 3.08 4.94
C HIS A 103 24.26 1.70 4.46
N ILE A 104 24.74 1.60 3.22
CA ILE A 104 25.31 0.38 2.65
C ILE A 104 26.50 -0.08 3.48
N ALA A 105 27.44 0.82 3.80
CA ALA A 105 28.60 0.52 4.63
C ALA A 105 28.19 0.02 6.02
N LYS A 106 27.14 0.58 6.61
CA LYS A 106 26.57 0.10 7.88
C LYS A 106 25.99 -1.30 7.74
N VAL A 107 25.19 -1.58 6.71
CA VAL A 107 24.59 -2.91 6.48
C VAL A 107 25.68 -3.97 6.25
N VAL A 108 26.70 -3.64 5.47
CA VAL A 108 27.85 -4.53 5.25
C VAL A 108 28.60 -4.79 6.56
N ARG A 109 28.85 -3.74 7.37
CA ARG A 109 29.49 -3.87 8.68
C ARG A 109 28.67 -4.72 9.65
N ASP A 110 27.36 -4.52 9.69
CA ASP A 110 26.46 -5.25 10.59
C ASP A 110 26.32 -6.72 10.17
N ARG A 111 26.38 -7.04 8.86
CA ARG A 111 26.46 -8.42 8.37
C ARG A 111 27.82 -9.08 8.61
N ALA A 112 28.90 -8.30 8.65
CA ALA A 112 30.24 -8.81 8.89
C ALA A 112 30.54 -9.04 10.38
N LYS A 113 29.72 -8.47 11.29
CA LYS A 113 29.81 -8.83 12.71
C LYS A 113 29.44 -10.31 12.82
N PRO A 114 30.32 -11.18 13.34
CA PRO A 114 29.95 -12.54 13.63
C PRO A 114 28.72 -12.46 14.54
N ASP A 115 27.67 -13.21 14.19
CA ASP A 115 26.49 -13.35 15.05
C ASP A 115 27.01 -13.81 16.41
N GLY A 116 27.13 -12.91 17.38
CA GLY A 116 27.62 -13.18 18.75
C GLY A 116 26.71 -14.14 19.53
N ARG A 117 25.79 -14.80 18.83
CA ARG A 117 24.98 -15.93 19.25
C ARG A 117 25.54 -17.28 18.84
N ALA A 118 26.69 -17.34 18.15
CA ALA A 118 27.49 -18.55 18.12
C ALA A 118 28.01 -18.81 19.54
N GLN A 119 27.22 -19.57 20.29
CA GLN A 119 27.68 -20.51 21.30
C GLN A 119 28.89 -20.02 22.10
N ALA A 120 28.67 -19.06 23.00
CA ALA A 120 29.25 -19.26 24.32
C ALA A 120 28.51 -20.49 24.86
N ASP A 121 29.09 -21.65 24.55
CA ASP A 121 28.67 -22.93 25.09
C ASP A 121 28.41 -22.74 26.58
N ALA A 122 27.28 -23.31 26.98
CA ALA A 122 26.91 -23.52 28.35
C ALA A 122 28.00 -24.35 29.06
N GLU A 123 29.07 -23.71 29.50
CA GLU A 123 29.70 -24.13 30.75
C GLU A 123 28.71 -23.75 31.84
N GLU A 124 27.98 -24.77 32.31
CA GLU A 124 27.25 -24.73 33.57
C GLU A 124 28.06 -23.95 34.61
N PRO A 125 27.55 -22.82 35.15
CA PRO A 125 28.20 -22.20 36.28
C PRO A 125 28.10 -23.20 37.44
N SER A 126 29.24 -23.84 37.70
CA SER A 126 29.46 -24.64 38.90
C SER A 126 28.92 -23.85 40.11
N LYS A 127 28.02 -24.52 40.83
CA LYS A 127 27.42 -24.04 42.08
C LYS A 127 28.54 -23.77 43.08
N LEU A 128 29.03 -22.54 43.15
CA LEU A 128 29.81 -22.09 44.30
C LEU A 128 28.88 -21.38 45.31
N PRO A 129 29.07 -21.63 46.62
CA PRO A 129 28.20 -21.09 47.65
C PRO A 129 28.33 -19.58 47.73
N ARG A 130 27.18 -18.92 47.75
CA ARG A 130 27.03 -17.48 47.95
C ARG A 130 27.33 -17.15 49.41
N GLU A 131 28.60 -16.91 49.73
CA GLU A 131 29.01 -16.33 51.01
C GLU A 131 29.45 -14.87 50.86
N SER A 132 29.04 -14.11 51.87
CA SER A 132 29.63 -12.86 52.32
C SER A 132 29.39 -11.59 51.49
N LEU A 133 28.34 -10.88 51.92
CA LEU A 133 28.18 -9.43 51.90
C LEU A 133 29.50 -8.70 52.21
N GLN A 134 30.02 -7.94 51.26
CA GLN A 134 30.82 -6.75 51.53
C GLN A 134 30.58 -5.74 50.40
N THR A 135 29.83 -4.68 50.73
CA THR A 135 29.76 -3.44 49.94
C THR A 135 31.12 -2.75 49.95
N PRO A 136 31.80 -2.56 48.80
CA PRO A 136 32.97 -1.71 48.78
C PRO A 136 32.54 -0.24 48.80
N ALA A 137 33.36 0.53 49.51
CA ALA A 137 33.19 1.93 49.79
C ALA A 137 33.13 2.79 48.53
N ARG A 138 32.29 3.81 48.62
CA ARG A 138 32.11 4.92 47.69
C ARG A 138 33.41 5.73 47.62
N GLU A 139 34.14 5.62 46.52
CA GLU A 139 35.17 6.60 46.16
C GLU A 139 34.53 7.68 45.28
N ASP A 140 34.44 8.88 45.84
CA ASP A 140 34.22 10.13 45.13
C ASP A 140 35.43 10.40 44.23
N GLY A 141 35.24 10.43 42.92
CA GLY A 141 36.35 10.69 42.00
C GLY A 141 35.93 10.90 40.54
N GLY A 142 35.75 12.16 40.16
CA GLY A 142 36.15 12.62 38.83
C GLY A 142 35.10 12.57 37.72
N GLU A 143 34.22 13.58 37.70
CA GLU A 143 33.60 14.08 36.47
C GLU A 143 34.69 14.42 35.44
N THR A 144 34.70 13.71 34.30
CA THR A 144 35.42 14.14 33.10
C THR A 144 34.50 14.10 31.87
N GLY A 145 33.74 15.18 31.71
CA GLY A 145 33.71 15.95 30.47
C GLY A 145 33.19 15.28 29.20
N GLU A 146 31.88 15.03 29.11
CA GLU A 146 31.21 14.84 27.82
C GLU A 146 30.72 16.20 27.29
N LYS A 147 31.55 16.82 26.43
CA LYS A 147 31.27 18.10 25.75
C LYS A 147 30.15 17.93 24.73
N ARG A 148 28.89 17.98 25.18
CA ARG A 148 27.74 18.21 24.32
C ARG A 148 27.69 19.69 23.93
N ARG A 149 28.11 20.00 22.69
CA ARG A 149 27.89 21.31 22.07
C ARG A 149 26.39 21.50 21.83
N GLU A 150 25.72 22.14 22.78
CA GLU A 150 24.43 22.77 22.54
C GLU A 150 24.65 24.13 21.89
N THR A 151 24.27 24.25 20.62
CA THR A 151 24.18 25.52 19.91
C THR A 151 23.01 26.33 20.46
N LYS A 152 23.35 27.34 21.26
CA LYS A 152 22.52 28.51 21.62
C LYS A 152 21.88 29.12 20.37
N SER A 153 20.55 29.15 20.33
CA SER A 153 19.80 30.18 19.59
C SER A 153 19.42 31.31 20.55
N PRO A 154 19.58 32.59 20.16
CA PRO A 154 19.33 33.71 21.06
C PRO A 154 17.88 34.19 20.99
N GLY A 155 17.29 34.40 22.17
CA GLY A 155 16.55 35.59 22.53
C GLY A 155 15.23 35.89 21.81
N ARG A 156 14.11 35.69 22.54
CA ARG A 156 12.99 36.64 22.47
C ARG A 156 12.47 36.96 23.86
N LYS A 157 12.38 38.26 24.12
CA LYS A 157 12.03 38.94 25.37
C LYS A 157 10.53 38.89 25.66
N ALA A 158 10.23 39.13 26.94
CA ALA A 158 8.95 39.56 27.53
C ALA A 158 7.85 38.47 27.55
N GLU A 159 7.04 38.33 28.58
CA GLU A 159 6.50 39.37 29.47
C GLU A 159 6.04 38.76 30.80
N LYS A 160 6.06 39.61 31.82
CA LYS A 160 5.82 39.34 33.24
C LYS A 160 4.36 39.63 33.53
N THR A 161 3.59 38.65 34.01
CA THR A 161 2.30 38.93 34.66
C THR A 161 2.00 37.89 35.75
N THR A 162 1.55 38.44 36.87
CA THR A 162 1.40 37.88 38.23
C THR A 162 0.09 37.05 38.39
N PRO A 163 -0.29 36.53 39.58
CA PRO A 163 -0.81 35.17 39.79
C PRO A 163 -2.36 35.08 39.84
N PRO A 164 -2.96 33.87 39.90
CA PRO A 164 -4.40 33.70 39.81
C PRO A 164 -5.12 34.01 41.12
N GLY A 165 -6.22 34.76 40.98
CA GLY A 165 -7.21 35.02 42.01
C GLY A 165 -8.02 33.76 42.35
N ARG A 166 -8.17 33.59 43.66
CA ARG A 166 -9.01 32.62 44.39
C ARG A 166 -10.47 32.76 43.97
N VAL A 167 -11.04 31.73 43.33
CA VAL A 167 -12.49 31.64 43.08
C VAL A 167 -13.15 30.93 44.25
N THR A 168 -14.11 31.64 44.84
CA THR A 168 -14.95 31.25 45.96
C THR A 168 -15.92 30.15 45.51
N GLU A 169 -15.93 29.07 46.29
CA GLU A 169 -16.82 27.91 46.19
C GLU A 169 -18.26 28.32 46.51
N ALA A 170 -19.20 27.96 45.62
CA ALA A 170 -20.64 28.13 45.83
C ALA A 170 -21.30 26.76 46.12
N PRO A 171 -22.29 26.72 47.03
CA PRO A 171 -22.78 25.48 47.65
C PRO A 171 -23.58 24.57 46.70
N GLN A 172 -23.29 23.27 46.80
CA GLN A 172 -24.06 22.19 46.16
C GLN A 172 -25.52 22.13 46.66
N PRO A 173 -26.51 21.93 45.77
CA PRO A 173 -27.87 21.58 46.17
C PRO A 173 -28.00 20.10 46.59
N PRO A 174 -28.95 19.77 47.48
CA PRO A 174 -29.09 18.43 48.06
C PRO A 174 -29.60 17.38 47.05
N PRO A 175 -29.30 16.09 47.26
CA PRO A 175 -29.65 15.02 46.33
C PRO A 175 -31.17 14.75 46.33
N LEU A 176 -31.75 14.74 45.13
CA LEU A 176 -33.11 14.30 44.88
C LEU A 176 -33.23 12.79 45.13
N LYS A 177 -34.13 12.41 46.03
CA LYS A 177 -34.55 11.03 46.29
C LYS A 177 -35.17 10.43 45.01
N ALA A 178 -34.58 9.36 44.49
CA ALA A 178 -35.22 8.52 43.49
C ALA A 178 -36.33 7.68 44.14
N PRO A 179 -37.53 7.56 43.53
CA PRO A 179 -38.59 6.70 44.02
C PRO A 179 -38.32 5.22 43.76
N ALA A 180 -38.98 4.40 44.58
CA ALA A 180 -38.78 2.97 44.77
C ALA A 180 -38.91 2.12 43.50
N SER A 181 -38.06 1.09 43.45
CA SER A 181 -38.03 0.01 42.47
C SER A 181 -39.38 -0.70 42.35
N ALA A 182 -39.92 -0.75 41.13
CA ALA A 182 -40.91 -1.74 40.73
C ALA A 182 -40.20 -3.08 40.41
N PRO A 183 -40.82 -4.24 40.68
CA PRO A 183 -40.18 -5.53 40.50
C PRO A 183 -40.11 -5.87 39.00
N ARG A 184 -38.90 -5.86 38.44
CA ARG A 184 -38.66 -6.41 37.11
C ARG A 184 -38.68 -7.93 37.22
N GLY A 185 -39.59 -8.53 36.46
CA GLY A 185 -39.72 -9.98 36.33
C GLY A 185 -38.41 -10.62 35.87
N SER A 186 -38.14 -11.78 36.44
CA SER A 186 -37.10 -12.71 36.02
C SER A 186 -37.35 -13.13 34.57
N SER A 187 -36.70 -12.45 33.62
CA SER A 187 -36.54 -12.96 32.26
C SER A 187 -35.44 -14.01 32.27
N ALA A 188 -35.84 -15.24 32.00
CA ALA A 188 -34.97 -16.37 31.75
C ALA A 188 -33.98 -16.09 30.61
N GLY A 189 -32.72 -16.50 30.83
CA GLY A 189 -31.68 -16.51 29.81
C GLY A 189 -30.50 -15.59 30.13
N ASP A 190 -29.80 -15.87 31.23
CA ASP A 190 -28.43 -15.39 31.44
C ASP A 190 -27.54 -16.07 30.38
N THR A 191 -27.51 -15.52 29.16
CA THR A 191 -26.49 -15.85 28.18
C THR A 191 -25.20 -15.28 28.72
N GLY A 192 -24.48 -16.08 29.51
CA GLY A 192 -23.20 -15.70 30.09
C GLY A 192 -22.36 -14.98 29.03
N GLU A 193 -21.95 -13.75 29.36
CA GLU A 193 -21.23 -12.88 28.42
C GLU A 193 -20.01 -13.65 27.88
N GLU A 194 -20.05 -14.01 26.60
CA GLU A 194 -18.96 -14.74 25.94
C GLU A 194 -17.68 -13.91 26.08
N SER A 195 -16.61 -14.53 26.61
CA SER A 195 -15.33 -13.84 26.71
C SER A 195 -14.79 -13.57 25.30
N LEU A 196 -14.13 -12.42 25.10
CA LEU A 196 -13.58 -12.09 23.78
C LEU A 196 -12.61 -13.17 23.25
N PRO A 197 -11.72 -13.78 24.05
CA PRO A 197 -10.89 -14.89 23.59
C PRO A 197 -11.68 -16.09 23.07
N ASP A 198 -12.73 -16.50 23.79
CA ASP A 198 -13.57 -17.64 23.39
C ASP A 198 -14.31 -17.34 22.08
N GLY A 199 -14.88 -16.14 21.97
CA GLY A 199 -15.56 -15.69 20.76
C GLY A 199 -14.63 -15.59 19.55
N VAL A 200 -13.41 -15.09 19.73
CA VAL A 200 -12.43 -14.99 18.64
C VAL A 200 -12.04 -16.38 18.15
N ASN A 201 -11.82 -17.33 19.06
CA ASN A 201 -11.56 -18.72 18.70
C ASN A 201 -12.74 -19.34 17.94
N ARG A 202 -13.98 -19.17 18.43
CA ARG A 202 -15.20 -19.66 17.78
C ARG A 202 -15.34 -19.11 16.35
N VAL A 203 -15.20 -17.79 16.18
CA VAL A 203 -15.32 -17.12 14.87
C VAL A 203 -14.22 -17.56 13.91
N CYS A 204 -12.97 -17.65 14.38
CA CYS A 204 -11.86 -18.10 13.54
C CYS A 204 -12.02 -19.56 13.11
N LEU A 205 -12.42 -20.45 14.03
CA LEU A 205 -12.66 -21.85 13.72
C LEU A 205 -13.79 -21.99 12.69
N ALA A 206 -14.89 -21.23 12.83
CA ALA A 206 -16.00 -21.23 11.88
C ALA A 206 -15.62 -20.68 10.50
N ALA A 207 -14.79 -19.63 10.43
CA ALA A 207 -14.43 -18.98 9.17
C ALA A 207 -13.26 -19.65 8.42
N LYS A 208 -12.28 -20.20 9.15
CA LYS A 208 -11.03 -20.74 8.59
C LYS A 208 -10.85 -22.24 8.79
N GLY A 209 -11.66 -22.89 9.62
CA GLY A 209 -11.50 -24.30 9.97
C GLY A 209 -10.31 -24.60 10.89
N VAL A 210 -9.68 -23.57 11.47
CA VAL A 210 -8.50 -23.68 12.33
C VAL A 210 -8.73 -22.88 13.61
N PRO A 211 -8.42 -23.42 14.82
CA PRO A 211 -8.59 -22.70 16.07
C PRO A 211 -7.67 -21.47 16.14
N TYR A 212 -8.12 -20.43 16.85
CA TYR A 212 -7.30 -19.25 17.10
C TYR A 212 -6.48 -19.42 18.38
N GLU A 213 -5.16 -19.43 18.25
CA GLU A 213 -4.25 -19.44 19.39
C GLU A 213 -4.09 -18.01 19.94
N TRP A 214 -4.76 -17.71 21.06
CA TRP A 214 -4.63 -16.43 21.74
C TRP A 214 -3.22 -16.24 22.32
N ARG A 215 -2.57 -15.13 22.01
CA ARG A 215 -1.22 -14.80 22.50
C ARG A 215 -1.29 -13.54 23.37
N PRO A 216 -1.28 -13.67 24.71
CA PRO A 216 -1.49 -12.54 25.63
C PRO A 216 -0.63 -11.30 25.31
N GLY A 217 0.66 -11.48 25.03
CA GLY A 217 1.57 -10.37 24.73
C GLY A 217 1.26 -9.60 23.43
N ARG A 218 0.53 -10.20 22.49
CA ARG A 218 0.16 -9.58 21.20
C ARG A 218 -1.30 -9.17 21.15
N ASP A 219 -2.18 -10.04 21.66
CA ASP A 219 -3.62 -9.93 21.46
C ASP A 219 -4.28 -9.11 22.57
N ASP A 220 -3.75 -9.09 23.80
CA ASP A 220 -4.34 -8.31 24.89
C ASP A 220 -4.33 -6.79 24.65
N PRO A 221 -3.26 -6.17 24.07
CA PRO A 221 -3.30 -4.76 23.70
C PRO A 221 -4.35 -4.48 22.61
N ALA A 222 -4.42 -5.33 21.59
CA ALA A 222 -5.38 -5.18 20.49
C ALA A 222 -6.82 -5.37 20.99
N ALA A 223 -7.05 -6.35 21.87
CA ALA A 223 -8.34 -6.63 22.51
C ALA A 223 -8.84 -5.43 23.31
N ARG A 224 -7.99 -4.83 24.16
CA ARG A 224 -8.34 -3.63 24.93
C ARG A 224 -8.70 -2.46 24.02
N GLU A 225 -7.97 -2.27 22.92
CA GLU A 225 -8.25 -1.20 21.96
C GLU A 225 -9.53 -1.46 21.15
N LEU A 226 -9.83 -2.71 20.79
CA LEU A 226 -11.07 -3.05 20.11
C LEU A 226 -12.27 -2.87 21.04
N LEU A 227 -12.14 -3.27 22.31
CA LEU A 227 -13.18 -3.13 23.33
C LEU A 227 -13.44 -1.68 23.73
N SER A 228 -12.46 -0.77 23.56
CA SER A 228 -12.70 0.67 23.73
C SER A 228 -13.48 1.30 22.57
N ARG A 229 -13.55 0.62 21.41
CA ARG A 229 -14.27 1.07 20.21
C ARG A 229 -15.65 0.41 20.05
N GLY A 230 -15.92 -0.69 20.75
CA GLY A 230 -17.21 -1.40 20.71
C GLY A 230 -17.26 -2.60 21.66
N GLY A 231 -18.46 -3.14 21.90
CA GLY A 231 -18.62 -4.34 22.74
C GLY A 231 -18.12 -5.63 22.06
N VAL A 232 -18.00 -6.71 22.82
CA VAL A 232 -17.51 -8.03 22.34
C VAL A 232 -18.25 -8.47 21.07
N ALA A 233 -19.58 -8.38 21.05
CA ALA A 233 -20.39 -8.78 19.90
C ALA A 233 -20.04 -8.01 18.61
N GLU A 234 -19.75 -6.71 18.71
CA GLU A 234 -19.37 -5.89 17.55
C GLU A 234 -17.97 -6.24 17.05
N VAL A 235 -17.03 -6.45 17.98
CA VAL A 235 -15.67 -6.89 17.64
C VAL A 235 -15.71 -8.23 16.90
N LEU A 236 -16.45 -9.21 17.41
CA LEU A 236 -16.57 -10.53 16.79
C LEU A 236 -17.21 -10.48 15.40
N ARG A 237 -18.23 -9.64 15.21
CA ARG A 237 -18.90 -9.46 13.91
C ARG A 237 -17.96 -8.87 12.86
N ARG A 238 -17.24 -7.78 13.19
CA ARG A 238 -16.27 -7.15 12.28
C ARG A 238 -15.08 -8.07 12.02
N TRP A 239 -14.69 -8.84 13.01
CA TRP A 239 -13.66 -9.86 12.88
C TRP A 239 -14.04 -10.94 11.87
N GLU A 240 -15.26 -11.49 11.99
CA GLU A 240 -15.79 -12.48 11.04
C GLU A 240 -15.81 -11.95 9.61
N HIS A 241 -16.26 -10.69 9.42
CA HIS A 241 -16.22 -10.03 8.13
C HIS A 241 -14.79 -9.92 7.58
N GLY A 242 -13.84 -9.46 8.41
CA GLY A 242 -12.44 -9.33 8.03
C GLY A 242 -11.78 -10.67 7.67
N LEU A 243 -12.15 -11.76 8.35
CA LEU A 243 -11.63 -13.09 8.06
C LEU A 243 -12.13 -13.66 6.72
N ARG A 244 -13.37 -13.33 6.32
CA ARG A 244 -13.96 -13.78 5.04
C ARG A 244 -13.64 -12.84 3.87
N ALA A 245 -13.28 -11.59 4.15
CA ALA A 245 -13.04 -10.60 3.13
C ALA A 245 -11.78 -10.90 2.30
N GLN A 246 -11.80 -10.45 1.04
CA GLN A 246 -10.65 -10.49 0.14
C GLN A 246 -9.94 -9.12 0.09
N PHE A 247 -8.67 -9.12 -0.29
CA PHE A 247 -7.86 -7.90 -0.51
C PHE A 247 -7.79 -6.96 0.70
N LYS A 248 -8.16 -5.68 0.52
CA LYS A 248 -7.89 -4.59 1.49
C LYS A 248 -8.66 -4.73 2.81
N GLN A 249 -9.76 -5.48 2.84
CA GLN A 249 -10.55 -5.70 4.07
C GLN A 249 -10.10 -6.94 4.85
N ARG A 250 -9.25 -7.79 4.26
CA ARG A 250 -8.79 -9.04 4.88
C ARG A 250 -8.03 -8.78 6.18
N CYS A 251 -8.49 -9.36 7.28
CA CYS A 251 -7.82 -9.29 8.57
C CYS A 251 -7.47 -10.71 9.03
N ASP A 252 -6.18 -10.97 9.28
CA ASP A 252 -5.71 -12.29 9.72
C ASP A 252 -5.35 -12.32 11.21
N THR A 253 -5.06 -11.17 11.84
CA THR A 253 -4.93 -11.01 13.30
C THR A 253 -5.75 -9.85 13.91
N LEU A 254 -6.01 -9.87 15.23
CA LEU A 254 -6.75 -8.78 15.91
C LEU A 254 -6.09 -7.41 15.72
N SER A 255 -4.77 -7.35 15.64
CA SER A 255 -4.04 -6.12 15.31
C SER A 255 -4.35 -5.59 13.90
N ASP A 256 -4.66 -6.47 12.94
CA ASP A 256 -5.11 -6.05 11.61
C ASP A 256 -6.52 -5.48 11.66
N LEU A 257 -7.39 -6.04 12.51
CA LEU A 257 -8.73 -5.50 12.74
C LEU A 257 -8.67 -4.11 13.37
N VAL A 258 -7.78 -3.87 14.35
CA VAL A 258 -7.56 -2.53 14.92
C VAL A 258 -7.24 -1.50 13.83
N LYS A 259 -6.31 -1.84 12.93
CA LYS A 259 -5.88 -0.98 11.81
C LYS A 259 -6.98 -0.77 10.76
N ARG A 260 -7.93 -1.70 10.66
CA ARG A 260 -8.97 -1.74 9.62
C ARG A 260 -10.37 -1.73 10.21
N TRP A 261 -10.52 -1.13 11.39
CA TRP A 261 -11.77 -1.14 12.16
C TRP A 261 -12.93 -0.55 11.36
N GLU A 262 -12.72 0.62 10.75
CA GLU A 262 -13.73 1.29 9.92
C GLU A 262 -13.95 0.58 8.57
N ALA A 263 -12.89 0.03 7.99
CA ALA A 263 -13.00 -0.70 6.72
C ALA A 263 -13.87 -1.97 6.85
N ASN A 264 -13.93 -2.55 8.06
CA ASN A 264 -14.73 -3.74 8.39
C ASN A 264 -16.05 -3.43 9.10
N ALA A 265 -16.48 -2.17 9.17
CA ALA A 265 -17.86 -1.86 9.54
C ALA A 265 -18.82 -2.43 8.49
N THR A 266 -19.93 -3.03 8.93
CA THR A 266 -21.01 -3.45 8.03
C THR A 266 -21.57 -2.24 7.28
N PRO A 267 -22.12 -2.42 6.05
CA PRO A 267 -22.64 -1.32 5.25
C PRO A 267 -23.70 -0.47 5.98
N GLU A 268 -24.52 -1.11 6.82
CA GLU A 268 -25.54 -0.46 7.66
C GLU A 268 -24.93 0.56 8.63
N HIS A 269 -23.76 0.27 9.20
CA HIS A 269 -23.07 1.15 10.15
C HIS A 269 -22.13 2.16 9.48
N ARG A 270 -21.76 1.98 8.20
CA ARG A 270 -21.01 3.00 7.45
C ARG A 270 -21.82 4.29 7.25
N ASN A 271 -23.15 4.18 7.18
CA ASN A 271 -24.02 5.34 6.99
C ASN A 271 -24.19 6.19 8.26
N GLU A 272 -24.04 5.60 9.46
CA GLU A 272 -24.22 6.32 10.72
C GLU A 272 -22.95 7.03 11.22
N ALA A 273 -21.77 6.52 10.89
CA ALA A 273 -20.48 7.04 11.38
C ALA A 273 -19.97 8.32 10.66
N GLY A 274 -20.83 9.10 10.02
CA GLY A 274 -20.46 10.45 9.54
C GLY A 274 -20.33 10.64 8.03
N GLN A 275 -21.15 9.94 7.23
CA GLN A 275 -21.36 10.34 5.84
C GLN A 275 -22.56 11.28 5.75
N ALA A 276 -22.32 12.58 5.89
CA ALA A 276 -23.31 13.60 5.57
C ALA A 276 -23.82 13.37 4.12
N PRO A 277 -25.14 13.23 3.90
CA PRO A 277 -25.71 13.03 2.58
C PRO A 277 -25.54 14.32 1.78
N GLY A 278 -24.47 14.40 0.99
CA GLY A 278 -24.14 15.59 0.18
C GLY A 278 -22.65 15.82 -0.04
N ALA A 279 -21.77 15.23 0.77
CA ALA A 279 -20.33 15.29 0.54
C ALA A 279 -19.87 14.12 -0.34
N ALA A 280 -20.20 14.18 -1.63
CA ALA A 280 -19.52 13.36 -2.64
C ALA A 280 -18.02 13.67 -2.57
N ARG A 281 -17.24 12.77 -1.95
CA ARG A 281 -15.79 12.88 -1.86
C ARG A 281 -15.21 12.88 -3.27
N ARG A 282 -14.84 14.07 -3.76
CA ARG A 282 -14.04 14.28 -4.99
C ARG A 282 -12.61 13.72 -4.91
N ALA A 283 -12.17 13.19 -3.76
CA ALA A 283 -10.78 12.80 -3.55
C ALA A 283 -10.51 11.29 -3.75
N ASP A 284 -11.51 10.41 -3.69
CA ASP A 284 -11.30 8.95 -3.76
C ASP A 284 -11.57 8.35 -5.15
N THR A 285 -12.12 9.13 -6.09
CA THR A 285 -12.20 8.80 -7.53
C THR A 285 -10.96 9.23 -8.32
N ALA A 286 -10.02 9.96 -7.69
CA ALA A 286 -8.88 10.59 -8.37
C ALA A 286 -7.60 9.74 -8.37
N VAL A 287 -7.61 8.53 -7.81
CA VAL A 287 -6.62 7.50 -8.17
C VAL A 287 -7.21 6.69 -9.32
N GLY A 288 -7.45 7.39 -10.44
CA GLY A 288 -7.93 6.75 -11.65
C GLY A 288 -6.95 5.66 -12.03
N ARG A 289 -7.38 4.39 -11.97
CA ARG A 289 -6.98 3.49 -13.05
C ARG A 289 -7.30 4.29 -14.29
N GLY A 290 -6.32 4.74 -15.07
CA GLY A 290 -6.55 5.65 -16.18
C GLY A 290 -7.59 5.05 -17.12
N GLU A 291 -8.86 5.34 -16.85
CA GLU A 291 -10.01 4.92 -17.64
C GLU A 291 -9.90 5.80 -18.86
N VAL A 292 -9.19 5.26 -19.86
CA VAL A 292 -9.14 5.86 -21.18
C VAL A 292 -10.57 5.86 -21.65
N LEU A 293 -11.20 7.04 -21.66
CA LEU A 293 -12.54 7.19 -22.18
C LEU A 293 -12.51 6.78 -23.64
N ALA A 294 -13.32 5.78 -24.00
CA ALA A 294 -13.42 5.33 -25.37
C ALA A 294 -13.88 6.51 -26.24
N ALA A 295 -13.16 6.76 -27.33
CA ALA A 295 -13.61 7.72 -28.33
C ALA A 295 -15.00 7.30 -28.85
N PRO A 296 -15.89 8.25 -29.16
CA PRO A 296 -17.18 7.92 -29.75
C PRO A 296 -16.96 7.11 -31.03
N LEU A 297 -17.71 6.01 -31.18
CA LEU A 297 -17.60 5.14 -32.34
C LEU A 297 -17.96 5.92 -33.62
N PRO A 298 -17.24 5.71 -34.74
CA PRO A 298 -17.55 6.39 -35.99
C PRO A 298 -18.94 5.98 -36.49
N ASP A 299 -19.68 6.91 -37.08
CA ASP A 299 -21.01 6.63 -37.66
C ASP A 299 -20.91 5.92 -39.03
N THR A 300 -20.27 4.75 -39.03
CA THR A 300 -20.09 3.88 -40.19
C THR A 300 -20.77 2.53 -39.95
N PRO A 301 -21.02 1.72 -40.99
CA PRO A 301 -21.53 0.36 -40.82
C PRO A 301 -20.68 -0.49 -39.85
N ALA A 302 -19.34 -0.34 -39.92
CA ALA A 302 -18.42 -1.02 -39.02
C ALA A 302 -18.53 -0.51 -37.58
N GLY A 303 -18.63 0.81 -37.38
CA GLY A 303 -18.84 1.40 -36.06
C GLY A 303 -20.14 0.95 -35.40
N ARG A 304 -21.25 0.91 -36.17
CA ARG A 304 -22.54 0.40 -35.67
C ARG A 304 -22.50 -1.10 -35.37
N ALA A 305 -21.84 -1.90 -36.22
CA ALA A 305 -21.66 -3.33 -35.96
C ALA A 305 -20.86 -3.58 -34.69
N TRP A 306 -19.76 -2.86 -34.49
CA TRP A 306 -18.93 -2.94 -33.28
C TRP A 306 -19.68 -2.48 -32.03
N GLY A 307 -20.44 -1.39 -32.12
CA GLY A 307 -21.31 -0.92 -31.04
C GLY A 307 -22.29 -1.99 -30.56
N ARG A 308 -22.93 -2.72 -31.48
CA ARG A 308 -23.83 -3.85 -31.12
C ARG A 308 -23.10 -4.96 -30.37
N VAL A 309 -21.89 -5.31 -30.78
CA VAL A 309 -21.08 -6.33 -30.06
C VAL A 309 -20.75 -5.84 -28.64
N LEU A 310 -20.33 -4.59 -28.49
CA LEU A 310 -20.04 -3.98 -27.19
C LEU A 310 -21.27 -3.94 -26.28
N ASP A 311 -22.44 -3.63 -26.82
CA ASP A 311 -23.68 -3.58 -26.04
C ASP A 311 -24.11 -4.95 -25.53
N VAL A 312 -23.92 -6.01 -26.32
CA VAL A 312 -24.14 -7.40 -25.87
C VAL A 312 -23.16 -7.75 -24.75
N MET A 313 -21.87 -7.44 -24.93
CA MET A 313 -20.84 -7.67 -23.90
C MET A 313 -21.21 -6.99 -22.58
N ARG A 314 -21.61 -5.72 -22.62
CA ARG A 314 -22.04 -4.97 -21.42
C ARG A 314 -23.26 -5.63 -20.76
N ARG A 315 -24.27 -5.98 -21.55
CA ARG A 315 -25.52 -6.58 -21.05
C ARG A 315 -25.29 -7.92 -20.35
N GLU A 316 -24.32 -8.70 -20.81
CA GLU A 316 -23.96 -10.00 -20.24
C GLU A 316 -22.95 -9.92 -19.07
N GLY A 317 -22.65 -8.71 -18.57
CA GLY A 317 -21.79 -8.52 -17.40
C GLY A 317 -20.31 -8.35 -17.73
N PHE A 318 -19.92 -8.30 -19.00
CA PHE A 318 -18.54 -8.03 -19.44
C PHE A 318 -18.28 -6.54 -19.68
N GLY A 319 -18.93 -5.65 -18.91
CA GLY A 319 -18.86 -4.19 -19.11
C GLY A 319 -17.43 -3.65 -19.06
N TYR A 320 -16.62 -4.07 -18.10
CA TYR A 320 -15.22 -3.66 -18.00
C TYR A 320 -14.40 -4.04 -19.23
N GLY A 321 -14.53 -5.29 -19.71
CA GLY A 321 -13.85 -5.75 -20.92
C GLY A 321 -14.32 -5.00 -22.17
N ALA A 322 -15.62 -4.73 -22.27
CA ALA A 322 -16.21 -3.95 -23.36
C ALA A 322 -15.61 -2.55 -23.42
N ASP A 323 -15.61 -1.81 -22.30
CA ASP A 323 -15.18 -0.42 -22.28
C ASP A 323 -13.66 -0.29 -22.46
N THR A 324 -12.88 -1.17 -21.82
CA THR A 324 -11.42 -1.18 -21.96
C THR A 324 -10.99 -1.51 -23.39
N THR A 325 -11.70 -2.42 -24.06
CA THR A 325 -11.42 -2.77 -25.45
C THR A 325 -11.88 -1.67 -26.40
N ALA A 326 -13.06 -1.09 -26.17
CA ALA A 326 -13.56 0.03 -26.99
C ALA A 326 -12.60 1.24 -27.00
N ALA A 327 -11.86 1.45 -25.91
CA ALA A 327 -10.86 2.51 -25.82
C ALA A 327 -9.58 2.26 -26.63
N ARG A 328 -9.33 1.03 -27.07
CA ARG A 328 -8.07 0.60 -27.73
C ARG A 328 -8.31 -0.13 -29.05
N ALA A 329 -9.54 -0.02 -29.57
CA ALA A 329 -10.00 -0.78 -30.71
C ALA A 329 -10.79 0.13 -31.66
N GLN A 330 -10.40 0.13 -32.93
CA GLN A 330 -11.05 0.90 -33.98
C GLN A 330 -11.70 -0.04 -35.01
N PRO A 331 -13.01 0.08 -35.29
CA PRO A 331 -13.65 -0.70 -36.33
C PRO A 331 -13.20 -0.21 -37.72
N VAL A 332 -12.64 -1.12 -38.52
CA VAL A 332 -12.04 -0.81 -39.83
C VAL A 332 -13.02 -1.02 -40.97
N SER A 333 -13.64 -2.20 -41.03
CA SER A 333 -14.53 -2.56 -42.13
C SER A 333 -15.61 -3.54 -41.69
N PHE A 334 -16.76 -3.50 -42.36
CA PHE A 334 -17.85 -4.43 -42.16
C PHE A 334 -18.61 -4.64 -43.48
N ASP A 335 -18.70 -5.90 -43.93
CA ASP A 335 -19.35 -6.26 -45.20
C ASP A 335 -20.78 -6.81 -45.02
N GLY A 336 -21.29 -6.80 -43.80
CA GLY A 336 -22.58 -7.40 -43.44
C GLY A 336 -22.46 -8.75 -42.70
N ARG A 337 -21.32 -9.44 -42.83
CA ARG A 337 -21.05 -10.72 -42.15
C ARG A 337 -19.74 -10.74 -41.39
N GLU A 338 -18.69 -10.08 -41.89
CA GLU A 338 -17.37 -10.04 -41.28
C GLU A 338 -17.07 -8.62 -40.78
N LEU A 339 -16.71 -8.50 -39.50
CA LEU A 339 -16.31 -7.25 -38.85
C LEU A 339 -14.81 -7.33 -38.54
N LEU A 340 -14.05 -6.40 -39.13
CA LEU A 340 -12.63 -6.22 -38.86
C LEU A 340 -12.42 -5.08 -37.86
N VAL A 341 -11.77 -5.40 -36.74
CA VAL A 341 -11.43 -4.44 -35.69
C VAL A 341 -9.92 -4.38 -35.53
N GLU A 342 -9.36 -3.18 -35.63
CA GLU A 342 -7.95 -2.93 -35.41
C GLU A 342 -7.69 -2.53 -33.97
N LEU A 343 -6.65 -3.10 -33.36
CA LEU A 343 -6.19 -2.80 -32.02
C LEU A 343 -4.94 -1.92 -32.09
N ASP A 344 -4.77 -1.02 -31.13
CA ASP A 344 -3.65 -0.06 -31.10
C ASP A 344 -2.27 -0.72 -31.23
N ASP A 345 -2.07 -1.86 -30.54
CA ASP A 345 -0.79 -2.54 -30.45
C ASP A 345 -0.92 -4.03 -30.09
N ILE A 346 0.22 -4.72 -30.13
CA ILE A 346 0.30 -6.15 -29.79
C ILE A 346 -0.05 -6.44 -28.32
N TYR A 347 0.09 -5.46 -27.42
CA TYR A 347 -0.25 -5.63 -26.01
C TYR A 347 -1.76 -5.59 -25.77
N ALA A 348 -2.51 -4.81 -26.56
CA ALA A 348 -3.97 -4.84 -26.56
C ALA A 348 -4.48 -6.23 -26.97
N MET A 349 -3.89 -6.81 -28.03
CA MET A 349 -4.20 -8.19 -28.45
C MET A 349 -3.87 -9.22 -27.36
N GLN A 350 -2.67 -9.15 -26.77
CA GLN A 350 -2.27 -10.07 -25.71
C GLN A 350 -3.16 -9.95 -24.46
N GLY A 351 -3.56 -8.73 -24.10
CA GLY A 351 -4.48 -8.50 -22.98
C GLY A 351 -5.85 -9.13 -23.21
N LEU A 352 -6.42 -8.95 -24.41
CA LEU A 352 -7.68 -9.58 -24.81
C LEU A 352 -7.62 -11.11 -24.70
N ALA A 353 -6.53 -11.71 -25.16
CA ALA A 353 -6.35 -13.16 -25.12
C ALA A 353 -6.14 -13.68 -23.67
N ALA A 354 -5.28 -13.03 -22.90
CA ALA A 354 -4.92 -13.46 -21.54
C ALA A 354 -6.11 -13.42 -20.58
N ASP A 355 -6.99 -12.43 -20.73
CA ASP A 355 -8.16 -12.26 -19.87
C ASP A 355 -9.40 -13.02 -20.40
N GLY A 356 -9.25 -13.78 -21.51
CA GLY A 356 -10.34 -14.55 -22.13
C GLY A 356 -11.38 -13.71 -22.88
N TYR A 357 -11.19 -12.39 -22.95
CA TYR A 357 -12.12 -11.49 -23.63
C TYR A 357 -12.15 -11.73 -25.15
N GLU A 358 -11.05 -12.13 -25.79
CA GLU A 358 -11.04 -12.43 -27.23
C GLU A 358 -12.10 -13.48 -27.60
N ALA A 359 -12.16 -14.58 -26.84
CA ALA A 359 -13.13 -15.64 -27.05
C ALA A 359 -14.56 -15.15 -26.78
N ALA A 360 -14.75 -14.40 -25.70
CA ALA A 360 -16.05 -13.80 -25.36
C ALA A 360 -16.55 -12.89 -26.49
N PHE A 361 -15.73 -11.97 -26.97
CA PHE A 361 -16.08 -11.07 -28.08
C PHE A 361 -16.48 -11.83 -29.35
N ARG A 362 -15.72 -12.88 -29.72
CA ARG A 362 -16.04 -13.70 -30.89
C ARG A 362 -17.35 -14.45 -30.74
N GLU A 363 -17.61 -15.03 -29.57
CA GLU A 363 -18.86 -15.73 -29.27
C GLU A 363 -20.07 -14.78 -29.36
N ARG A 364 -19.96 -13.58 -28.77
CA ARG A 364 -21.05 -12.59 -28.77
C ARG A 364 -21.27 -12.01 -30.16
N ALA A 365 -20.20 -11.74 -30.90
CA ALA A 365 -20.32 -11.34 -32.30
C ALA A 365 -20.99 -12.45 -33.13
N HIS A 366 -20.63 -13.71 -32.91
CA HIS A 366 -21.23 -14.84 -33.60
C HIS A 366 -22.74 -14.96 -33.31
N SER A 367 -23.17 -14.70 -32.07
CA SER A 367 -24.60 -14.66 -31.70
C SER A 367 -25.40 -13.59 -32.47
N LEU A 368 -24.73 -12.54 -32.95
CA LEU A 368 -25.30 -11.48 -33.80
C LEU A 368 -25.20 -11.79 -35.30
N GLY A 369 -24.70 -12.98 -35.68
CA GLY A 369 -24.42 -13.33 -37.08
C GLY A 369 -23.18 -12.64 -37.66
N ILE A 370 -22.26 -12.17 -36.80
CA ILE A 370 -21.05 -11.44 -37.19
C ILE A 370 -19.82 -12.31 -36.93
N THR A 371 -18.97 -12.49 -37.94
CA THR A 371 -17.63 -13.05 -37.80
C THR A 371 -16.67 -11.93 -37.43
N LEU A 372 -16.15 -11.97 -36.20
CA LEU A 372 -15.26 -10.93 -35.68
C LEU A 372 -13.79 -11.31 -35.85
N ARG A 373 -13.01 -10.42 -36.47
CA ARG A 373 -11.55 -10.53 -36.56
C ARG A 373 -10.87 -9.32 -35.94
N PHE A 374 -9.83 -9.60 -35.15
CA PHE A 374 -8.94 -8.58 -34.60
C PHE A 374 -7.63 -8.56 -35.40
N ILE A 375 -7.14 -7.36 -35.71
CA ILE A 375 -5.81 -7.13 -36.26
C ILE A 375 -5.08 -6.09 -35.39
N VAL A 376 -3.76 -6.01 -35.51
CA VAL A 376 -2.96 -4.99 -34.82
C VAL A 376 -2.61 -3.91 -35.83
N ALA A 377 -2.78 -2.64 -35.46
CA ALA A 377 -2.42 -1.50 -36.29
C ALA A 377 -0.96 -1.63 -36.73
N GLN A 378 -0.71 -1.57 -38.04
CA GLN A 378 0.65 -1.49 -38.51
C GLN A 378 1.20 -0.10 -38.18
N PRO A 379 2.41 0.00 -37.60
CA PRO A 379 3.01 1.31 -37.36
C PRO A 379 3.10 2.03 -38.71
N ALA A 380 2.57 3.25 -38.77
CA ALA A 380 2.66 4.07 -39.97
C ALA A 380 4.12 4.06 -40.46
N PRO A 381 4.38 3.78 -41.75
CA PRO A 381 5.72 3.74 -42.27
C PRO A 381 6.41 5.04 -41.88
N ALA A 382 7.52 4.94 -41.14
CA ALA A 382 8.28 6.10 -40.73
C ALA A 382 8.62 6.87 -42.01
N LEU A 383 8.03 8.06 -42.17
CA LEU A 383 8.33 8.94 -43.29
C LEU A 383 9.85 9.15 -43.26
N ALA A 384 10.54 8.53 -44.22
CA ALA A 384 11.98 8.68 -44.39
C ALA A 384 12.23 10.18 -44.53
N SER A 385 12.81 10.76 -43.49
CA SER A 385 13.07 12.19 -43.36
C SER A 385 14.39 12.53 -44.01
#